data_AF-A0A966MMX3-F1
#
_entry.id   AF-A0A966MMX3-F1
#
_cell.length_a   1.000
_cell.length_b   1.000
_cell.length_c   1.000
_cell.angle_alpha   90.00
_cell.angle_beta   90.00
_cell.angle_gamma   90.00
#
_symmetry.space_group_name_H-M   'P 1'
#
loop_
_entity.id
_entity.type
_entity.pdbx_description
1 polymer ?
#
loop_
_entity_poly.entity_id
_entity_poly.type
_entity_poly.pdbx_seq_one_letter_code
_entity_poly.pdbx_strand_id
1 'polypeptide(L)' 'IFTQGIVWNINSFDQWGVEYGKQIAKQVLPKLSEKTPTDNFDSSTNGLINYIKKYQ' A
#
# COMPACT_ATOMS: atom_id res chain seq x y z
N ILE A 1 -25.95 4.75 7.47
CA ILE A 1 -24.79 5.53 7.00
C ILE A 1 -24.84 6.96 7.56
N PHE A 2 -25.64 7.90 7.03
CA PHE A 2 -25.69 9.29 7.54
C PHE A 2 -26.02 9.40 9.04
N THR A 3 -27.16 8.87 9.49
CA THR A 3 -27.58 8.95 10.91
C THR A 3 -26.57 8.30 11.86
N GLN A 4 -25.98 7.16 11.45
CA GLN A 4 -24.95 6.48 12.22
C GLN A 4 -23.66 7.30 12.32
N GLY A 5 -23.25 7.97 11.23
CA GLY A 5 -22.11 8.88 11.22
C GLY A 5 -22.28 10.04 12.19
N ILE A 6 -23.47 10.63 12.25
CA ILE A 6 -23.79 11.70 13.21
C ILE A 6 -23.75 11.18 14.65
N VAL A 7 -24.36 10.02 14.94
CA VAL A 7 -24.35 9.41 16.28
C VAL A 7 -22.93 9.10 16.77
N TRP A 8 -22.06 8.60 15.88
CA TRP A 8 -20.67 8.29 16.21
C TRP A 8 -19.70 9.47 16.07
N ASN A 9 -20.19 10.64 15.67
CA ASN A 9 -19.38 11.82 15.39
C ASN A 9 -18.19 11.52 14.44
N ILE A 10 -18.45 10.73 13.40
CA ILE A 10 -17.50 10.40 12.33
C ILE A 10 -18.00 10.94 11.00
N ASN A 11 -17.08 11.35 10.13
CA ASN A 11 -17.44 11.79 8.79
C ASN A 11 -17.60 10.57 7.86
N SER A 12 -18.83 10.22 7.53
CA SER A 12 -19.12 9.08 6.65
C SER A 12 -18.82 9.33 5.16
N PHE A 13 -18.40 10.53 4.79
CA PHE A 13 -18.17 10.92 3.40
C PHE A 13 -16.69 11.23 3.08
N ASP A 14 -15.79 11.14 4.06
CA ASP A 14 -14.36 11.20 3.77
C ASP A 14 -13.78 9.83 3.41
N GLN A 15 -12.57 9.83 2.86
CA GLN A 15 -11.87 8.65 2.35
C GLN A 15 -10.36 8.75 2.58
N TRP A 16 -9.91 9.28 3.72
CA TRP A 16 -8.46 9.43 3.99
C TRP A 16 -7.70 8.09 4.00
N GLY A 17 -8.37 7.00 4.37
CA GLY A 17 -7.77 5.66 4.47
C GLY A 17 -7.22 5.09 3.17
N VAL A 18 -7.56 5.65 2.01
CA VAL A 18 -7.07 5.16 0.71
C VAL A 18 -5.68 5.68 0.35
N GLU A 19 -5.24 6.80 0.94
CA GLU A 19 -4.11 7.56 0.41
C GLU A 19 -2.76 6.90 0.70
N TYR A 20 -2.57 6.33 1.89
CA TYR A 20 -1.29 5.71 2.25
C TYR A 20 -1.00 4.46 1.37
N GLY A 21 -2.02 3.66 1.06
CA GLY A 21 -1.89 2.54 0.13
C GLY A 21 -1.48 2.97 -1.27
N LYS A 22 -2.06 4.06 -1.79
CA LYS A 22 -1.66 4.66 -3.08
C LYS A 22 -0.21 5.15 -3.05
N GLN A 23 0.23 5.74 -1.94
CA GLN A 23 1.62 6.20 -1.79
C GLN A 23 2.61 5.04 -1.79
N ILE A 24 2.34 3.98 -1.01
CA ILE A 24 3.18 2.77 -0.99
C ILE A 24 3.23 2.13 -2.38
N ALA A 25 2.08 1.96 -3.05
CA ALA A 25 2.04 1.35 -4.37
C ALA A 25 2.90 2.10 -5.39
N LYS A 26 2.93 3.44 -5.36
CA LYS A 26 3.80 4.26 -6.21
C LYS A 26 5.30 4.04 -5.93
N GLN A 27 5.67 3.71 -4.70
CA GLN A 27 7.06 3.40 -4.34
C GLN A 27 7.46 1.97 -4.73
N VAL A 28 6.55 1.01 -4.59
CA VAL A 28 6.78 -0.41 -4.89
C VAL A 28 6.81 -0.69 -6.39
N LEU A 29 5.92 -0.05 -7.16
CA LEU A 29 5.78 -0.28 -8.61
C LEU A 29 7.11 -0.20 -9.40
N PRO A 30 7.94 0.86 -9.28
CA PRO A 30 9.21 0.92 -10.00
C PRO A 30 10.18 -0.18 -9.57
N LYS A 31 10.11 -0.62 -8.31
CA LYS A 31 10.97 -1.69 -7.80
C LYS A 31 10.70 -3.00 -8.49
N LEU A 32 9.46 -3.31 -8.88
CA LEU A 32 9.14 -4.55 -9.59
C LEU A 32 9.82 -4.67 -10.96
N SER A 33 10.12 -3.55 -11.63
CA SER A 33 10.80 -3.56 -12.93
C SER A 33 12.34 -3.59 -12.83
N GLU A 34 12.90 -3.36 -11.64
CA GLU A 34 14.35 -3.43 -11.42
C GLU A 34 14.83 -4.90 -11.34
N LYS A 35 15.89 -5.24 -12.07
CA LYS A 35 16.51 -6.58 -12.03
C LYS A 35 17.28 -6.87 -10.74
N THR A 36 17.62 -5.83 -9.98
CA THR A 36 18.36 -5.97 -8.73
C THR A 36 17.42 -6.36 -7.58
N PRO A 37 17.91 -7.15 -6.60
CA PRO A 37 17.18 -7.40 -5.37
C PRO A 37 16.85 -6.09 -4.65
N THR A 38 15.70 -6.04 -4.00
CA THR A 38 15.22 -4.91 -3.19
C THR A 38 15.46 -5.18 -1.71
N ASP A 39 15.97 -4.18 -1.00
CA ASP A 39 16.34 -4.22 0.43
C ASP A 39 15.83 -2.99 1.23
N ASN A 40 15.02 -2.12 0.60
CA ASN A 40 14.63 -0.82 1.16
C ASN A 40 13.32 -0.83 1.97
N PHE A 41 12.62 -1.96 2.05
CA PHE A 41 11.40 -2.12 2.84
C PHE A 41 11.62 -3.03 4.05
N ASP A 42 10.56 -3.33 4.79
CA ASP A 42 10.61 -4.39 5.80
C ASP A 42 10.91 -5.76 5.17
N SER A 43 11.32 -6.72 6.00
CA SER A 43 11.76 -8.04 5.53
C SER A 43 10.67 -8.82 4.79
N SER A 44 9.40 -8.66 5.16
CA SER A 44 8.28 -9.34 4.48
C SER A 44 8.08 -8.76 3.08
N THR A 45 8.00 -7.44 2.97
CA THR A 45 7.81 -6.74 1.68
C THR A 45 8.99 -6.99 0.72
N ASN A 46 10.23 -6.89 1.20
CA ASN A 46 11.41 -7.21 0.39
C ASN A 46 11.40 -8.67 -0.08
N GLY A 47 11.06 -9.61 0.82
CA GLY A 47 10.98 -11.03 0.49
C GLY A 47 9.99 -11.31 -0.64
N LEU A 48 8.78 -10.74 -0.55
CA LEU A 48 7.74 -10.90 -1.56
C LEU A 48 8.11 -10.25 -2.90
N ILE A 49 8.66 -9.03 -2.90
CA ILE A 49 9.11 -8.35 -4.13
C ILE A 49 10.18 -9.17 -4.84
N ASN A 50 11.19 -9.65 -4.10
CA ASN A 50 12.28 -10.44 -4.66
C ASN A 50 11.82 -11.82 -5.14
N TYR A 51 10.86 -12.44 -4.45
CA TYR A 51 10.22 -13.66 -4.90
C TYR A 51 9.52 -13.44 -6.24
N ILE A 52 8.66 -12.41 -6.34
CA ILE A 52 7.95 -12.09 -7.58
C ILE A 52 8.93 -11.87 -8.73
N LYS A 53 9.96 -11.03 -8.53
CA LYS A 53 11.00 -10.76 -9.54
C LYS A 53 11.71 -12.01 -10.06
N LYS A 54 11.89 -13.03 -9.22
CA LYS A 54 12.57 -14.28 -9.60
C LYS A 54 11.74 -15.14 -10.55
N TYR A 55 10.40 -15.05 -10.46
CA TYR A 55 9.46 -15.89 -11.22
C TYR A 55 8.65 -15.10 -12.26
N GLN A 56 9.01 -13.83 -12.49
CA GLN A 56 8.46 -12.97 -13.52
C GLN A 56 9.36 -12.99 -14.77
#